data_AF-A0A6V7J5E1-F1
#
_entry.id   AF-A0A6V7J5E1-F1
#
_cell.length_a   1.000
_cell.length_b   1.000
_cell.length_c   1.000
_cell.angle_alpha   90.00
_cell.angle_beta   90.00
_cell.angle_gamma   90.00
#
_symmetry.space_group_name_H-M   'P 1'
#
loop_
_entity.id
_entity.type
_entity.pdbx_description
1 polymer ?
#
loop_
_entity_poly.entity_id
_entity_poly.type
_entity_poly.pdbx_seq_one_letter_code
_entity_poly.pdbx_strand_id
1 'polypeptide(L)'
;VLNEGEEPDNFFWVALGGKKPYETDAEFMNYTRLFRCSNEKGYFVISEKCTDFCQDDLADDDIMILDNGEQVFLWLGTRCSEVEIKLAYKSAQVYIQHLRVKQPEKPRKLFLTAKGKESKRFSKCFHGWGAHKKPPE
;
A
#
# COMPACT_ATOMS: atom_id res chain seq x y z
N VAL A 1 -20.34 -11.52 -21.54
CA VAL A 1 -19.34 -11.78 -20.48
C VAL A 1 -18.07 -12.22 -21.18
N LEU A 2 -16.95 -11.56 -20.93
CA LEU A 2 -15.63 -11.92 -21.45
C LEU A 2 -14.83 -12.47 -20.27
N ASN A 3 -14.24 -13.65 -20.41
CA ASN A 3 -13.40 -14.23 -19.37
C ASN A 3 -11.95 -13.75 -19.53
N GLU A 4 -11.20 -13.75 -18.43
CA GLU A 4 -9.76 -13.47 -18.47
C GLU A 4 -9.04 -14.49 -19.37
N GLY A 5 -8.20 -14.00 -20.28
CA GLY A 5 -7.49 -14.80 -21.28
C GLY A 5 -8.24 -14.99 -22.60
N GLU A 6 -9.52 -14.66 -22.66
CA GLU A 6 -10.35 -14.72 -23.88
C GLU A 6 -10.60 -13.34 -24.48
N GLU A 7 -9.75 -12.35 -24.16
CA GLU A 7 -9.96 -10.97 -24.60
C GLU A 7 -9.68 -10.80 -26.10
N PRO A 8 -10.62 -10.26 -26.89
CA PRO A 8 -10.41 -10.09 -28.33
C PRO A 8 -9.40 -8.99 -28.64
N ASP A 9 -8.39 -9.33 -29.44
CA ASP A 9 -7.30 -8.41 -29.81
C ASP A 9 -7.79 -7.17 -30.57
N ASN A 10 -8.86 -7.30 -31.35
CA ASN A 10 -9.34 -6.27 -32.26
C ASN A 10 -10.08 -5.10 -31.61
N PHE A 11 -10.54 -5.22 -30.36
CA PHE A 11 -11.19 -4.11 -29.66
C PHE A 11 -10.73 -3.92 -28.22
N PHE A 12 -10.56 -4.99 -27.44
CA PHE A 12 -10.31 -4.86 -26.00
C PHE A 12 -8.94 -4.25 -25.75
N TRP A 13 -7.90 -4.88 -26.31
CA TRP A 13 -6.54 -4.39 -26.16
C TRP A 13 -6.30 -3.11 -26.95
N VAL A 14 -6.91 -2.93 -28.12
CA VAL A 14 -6.83 -1.67 -28.89
C VAL A 14 -7.37 -0.49 -28.08
N ALA A 15 -8.53 -0.64 -27.43
CA ALA A 15 -9.13 0.41 -26.60
C ALA A 15 -8.26 0.78 -25.38
N LEU A 16 -7.48 -0.17 -24.84
CA LEU A 16 -6.55 0.05 -23.73
C LEU A 16 -5.16 0.56 -24.17
N GLY A 17 -4.95 0.78 -25.47
CA GLY A 17 -3.67 1.20 -26.02
C GLY A 17 -2.62 0.07 -26.08
N GLY A 18 -3.08 -1.15 -26.36
CA GLY A 18 -2.29 -2.37 -26.47
C GLY A 18 -2.28 -3.23 -25.21
N LYS A 19 -2.03 -4.54 -25.38
CA LYS A 19 -1.85 -5.48 -24.28
C LYS A 19 -0.56 -5.18 -23.52
N LYS A 20 -0.66 -5.00 -22.21
CA LYS A 20 0.47 -4.73 -21.31
C LYS A 20 0.52 -5.81 -20.24
N PRO A 21 1.70 -6.06 -19.64
CA PRO A 21 1.78 -6.93 -18.48
C PRO A 21 0.89 -6.40 -17.35
N TYR A 22 0.04 -7.27 -16.83
CA TYR A 22 -0.85 -7.02 -15.71
C TYR A 22 -0.70 -8.13 -14.67
N GLU A 23 -1.27 -7.92 -13.49
CA GLU A 23 -1.18 -8.87 -12.38
C GLU A 23 -2.18 -10.02 -12.59
N THR A 24 -1.72 -11.26 -12.48
CA THR A 24 -2.55 -12.46 -12.64
C THR A 24 -2.86 -13.16 -11.32
N ASP A 25 -2.23 -12.72 -10.22
CA ASP A 25 -2.51 -13.20 -8.87
C ASP A 25 -3.17 -12.14 -7.99
N ALA A 26 -3.99 -12.63 -7.07
CA ALA A 26 -4.77 -11.84 -6.14
C ALA A 26 -4.40 -12.18 -4.68
N GLU A 27 -3.36 -12.98 -4.46
CA GLU A 27 -3.06 -13.55 -3.14
C GLU A 27 -2.77 -12.47 -2.10
N PHE A 28 -2.17 -11.35 -2.53
CA PHE A 28 -1.89 -10.20 -1.67
C PHE A 28 -3.15 -9.67 -0.96
N MET A 29 -4.34 -9.76 -1.58
CA MET A 29 -5.59 -9.28 -0.97
C MET A 29 -5.93 -10.00 0.34
N ASN A 30 -5.52 -11.26 0.49
CA ASN A 30 -5.77 -12.04 1.72
C ASN A 30 -4.92 -11.56 2.92
N TYR A 31 -3.86 -10.80 2.65
CA TYR A 31 -2.89 -10.37 3.66
C TYR A 31 -2.81 -8.86 3.80
N THR A 32 -3.48 -8.13 2.90
CA THR A 32 -3.33 -6.69 2.77
C THR A 32 -3.91 -5.98 3.99
N ARG A 33 -3.07 -5.23 4.70
CA ARG A 33 -3.42 -4.46 5.90
C ARG A 33 -2.76 -3.09 5.85
N LEU A 34 -3.52 -2.06 6.17
CA LEU A 34 -3.05 -0.68 6.19
C LEU A 34 -3.17 -0.12 7.61
N PHE A 35 -2.09 0.48 8.10
CA PHE A 35 -2.04 1.14 9.40
C PHE A 35 -1.64 2.60 9.24
N ARG A 36 -2.31 3.51 9.95
CA ARG A 36 -1.93 4.91 10.09
C ARG A 36 -1.11 5.08 11.37
N CYS A 37 0.08 5.64 11.24
CA CYS A 37 0.98 6.00 12.32
C CYS A 37 0.98 7.53 12.46
N SER A 38 0.40 8.04 13.54
CA SER A 38 0.20 9.48 13.74
C SER A 38 0.49 9.89 15.18
N ASN A 39 0.90 11.13 15.39
CA ASN A 39 1.00 11.76 16.71
C ASN A 39 -0.04 12.86 16.96
N GLU A 40 -1.06 13.00 16.09
CA GLU A 40 -2.07 14.07 16.13
C GLU A 40 -2.79 14.22 17.50
N LYS A 41 -2.84 13.13 18.29
CA LYS A 41 -3.47 13.10 19.63
C LYS A 41 -2.54 13.56 20.76
N GLY A 42 -1.36 14.08 20.43
CA GLY A 42 -0.30 14.43 21.39
C GLY A 42 0.56 13.24 21.84
N TYR A 43 0.27 12.03 21.36
CA TYR A 43 1.07 10.83 21.56
C TYR A 43 1.04 9.98 20.29
N PHE A 44 2.11 9.20 20.08
CA PHE A 44 2.21 8.31 18.93
C PHE A 44 1.26 7.13 19.06
N VAL A 45 0.41 6.95 18.05
CA VAL A 45 -0.57 5.87 17.98
C VAL A 45 -0.54 5.23 16.60
N ILE A 46 -0.74 3.91 16.58
CA ILE A 46 -0.93 3.14 15.36
C ILE A 46 -2.36 2.63 15.33
N SER A 47 -3.09 2.97 14.27
CA SER A 47 -4.47 2.54 14.06
C SER A 47 -4.57 1.78 12.74
N GLU A 48 -5.25 0.64 12.77
CA GLU A 48 -5.54 -0.13 11.55
C GLU A 48 -6.74 0.47 10.83
N LYS A 49 -6.62 0.58 9.50
CA LYS A 49 -7.72 0.97 8.61
C LYS A 49 -8.57 -0.26 8.26
N CYS A 50 -9.84 -0.03 7.97
CA CYS A 50 -10.75 -1.07 7.50
C CYS A 50 -10.25 -1.68 6.19
N THR A 51 -10.68 -2.91 5.90
CA THR A 51 -10.21 -3.71 4.74
C THR A 51 -10.56 -3.10 3.37
N ASP A 52 -11.46 -2.13 3.34
CA ASP A 52 -11.95 -1.40 2.15
C ASP A 52 -11.24 -0.05 1.95
N PHE A 53 -10.03 0.11 2.47
CA PHE A 53 -9.26 1.34 2.32
C PHE A 53 -8.96 1.69 0.85
N CYS A 54 -8.74 2.97 0.59
CA CYS A 54 -8.46 3.50 -0.75
C CYS A 54 -7.26 4.47 -0.75
N GLN A 55 -6.91 5.02 -1.93
CA GLN A 55 -5.79 5.96 -2.05
C GLN A 55 -5.98 7.21 -1.15
N ASP A 56 -7.22 7.63 -0.90
CA ASP A 56 -7.53 8.80 -0.06
C ASP A 56 -7.26 8.54 1.44
N ASP A 57 -7.10 7.28 1.86
CA ASP A 57 -6.68 6.94 3.24
C ASP A 57 -5.19 7.20 3.51
N LEU A 58 -4.40 7.51 2.48
CA LEU A 58 -3.00 7.88 2.61
C LEU A 58 -2.87 9.33 3.08
N ALA A 59 -2.83 9.49 4.41
CA ALA A 59 -2.71 10.78 5.08
C ALA A 59 -1.34 11.41 4.84
N ASP A 60 -1.31 12.50 4.08
CA ASP A 60 -0.09 13.16 3.61
C ASP A 60 0.71 13.87 4.71
N ASP A 61 0.11 14.05 5.88
CA ASP A 61 0.68 14.53 7.13
C ASP A 61 1.20 13.40 8.04
N ASP A 62 1.00 12.13 7.69
CA ASP A 62 1.38 10.98 8.53
C ASP A 62 2.24 9.95 7.79
N ILE A 63 2.58 8.88 8.52
CA ILE A 63 3.19 7.67 7.97
C ILE A 63 2.14 6.56 7.90
N MET A 64 2.13 5.84 6.77
CA MET A 64 1.31 4.64 6.62
C MET A 64 2.20 3.40 6.60
N ILE A 65 1.76 2.33 7.25
CA ILE A 65 2.36 1.00 7.16
C ILE A 65 1.42 0.13 6.33
N LEU A 66 1.89 -0.41 5.21
CA LEU A 66 1.13 -1.34 4.38
C LEU A 66 1.83 -2.70 4.38
N ASP A 67 1.17 -3.75 4.88
CA ASP A 67 1.62 -5.13 4.73
C ASP A 67 0.80 -5.80 3.62
N ASN A 68 1.45 -6.36 2.60
CA ASN A 68 0.78 -7.08 1.51
C ASN A 68 0.98 -8.61 1.59
N GLY A 69 1.53 -9.12 2.70
CA GLY A 69 1.85 -10.53 2.91
C GLY A 69 3.30 -10.91 2.60
N GLU A 70 3.97 -10.17 1.72
CA GLU A 70 5.38 -10.40 1.37
C GLU A 70 6.28 -9.22 1.74
N GLN A 71 5.75 -8.01 1.59
CA GLN A 71 6.43 -6.75 1.83
C GLN A 71 5.63 -5.92 2.82
N VAL A 72 6.38 -5.25 3.71
CA VAL A 72 5.86 -4.20 4.57
C VAL A 72 6.42 -2.89 4.04
N PHE A 73 5.57 -1.99 3.60
CA PHE A 73 5.93 -0.66 3.13
C PHE A 73 5.72 0.36 4.24
N LEU A 74 6.72 1.20 4.45
CA LEU A 74 6.57 2.51 5.09
C LEU A 74 6.30 3.52 3.99
N TRP A 75 5.07 4.04 3.93
CA TRP A 75 4.69 5.11 3.03
C TRP A 75 4.79 6.45 3.78
N LEU A 76 5.56 7.37 3.22
CA LEU A 76 5.85 8.67 3.80
C LEU A 76 4.98 9.74 3.15
N GLY A 77 4.09 10.33 3.95
CA GLY A 77 3.44 11.59 3.61
C GLY A 77 4.46 12.72 3.47
N THR A 78 4.17 13.70 2.63
CA THR A 78 5.08 14.82 2.37
C THR A 78 5.24 15.77 3.56
N ARG A 79 4.30 15.73 4.51
CA ARG A 79 4.26 16.60 5.70
C ARG A 79 4.43 15.83 7.02
N CYS A 80 4.81 14.56 6.96
CA CYS A 80 5.08 13.77 8.17
C CYS A 80 6.26 14.32 8.98
N SER A 81 6.24 14.10 10.28
CA SER A 81 7.31 14.51 11.18
C SER A 81 8.45 13.48 11.28
N GLU A 82 9.66 13.93 11.60
CA GLU A 82 10.80 13.04 11.86
C GLU A 82 10.53 12.07 13.01
N VAL A 83 9.75 12.51 14.01
CA VAL A 83 9.33 11.69 15.15
C VAL A 83 8.44 10.54 14.67
N GLU A 84 7.47 10.81 13.81
CA GLU A 84 6.61 9.78 13.23
C GLU A 84 7.40 8.80 12.37
N ILE A 85 8.34 9.28 11.54
CA ILE A 85 9.20 8.41 10.74
C ILE A 85 9.96 7.43 11.64
N LYS A 86 10.60 7.94 12.70
CA LYS A 86 11.43 7.12 13.60
C LYS A 86 10.59 6.09 14.35
N LEU A 87 9.44 6.49 14.87
CA LEU A 87 8.55 5.61 15.63
C LEU A 87 7.85 4.59 14.71
N ALA A 88 7.38 4.99 13.53
CA ALA A 88 6.80 4.08 12.55
C ALA A 88 7.82 3.05 12.06
N TYR A 89 9.08 3.46 11.82
CA TYR A 89 10.16 2.53 11.46
C TYR A 89 10.37 1.48 12.56
N LYS A 90 10.44 1.89 13.83
CA LYS A 90 10.58 0.96 14.96
C LYS A 90 9.39 0.03 15.08
N SER A 91 8.18 0.54 14.93
CA SER A 91 6.96 -0.28 14.94
C SER A 91 6.91 -1.28 13.79
N ALA A 92 7.30 -0.89 12.58
CA ALA A 92 7.40 -1.80 11.44
C ALA A 92 8.42 -2.92 11.69
N GLN A 93 9.56 -2.62 12.33
CA GLN A 93 10.53 -3.65 12.72
C GLN A 93 9.94 -4.66 13.70
N VAL A 94 9.25 -4.20 14.74
CA VAL A 94 8.59 -5.07 15.73
C VAL A 94 7.48 -5.91 15.07
N TYR A 95 6.69 -5.28 14.19
CA TYR A 95 5.64 -5.97 13.42
C TYR A 95 6.20 -7.10 12.56
N ILE A 96 7.29 -6.85 11.83
CA ILE A 96 7.97 -7.88 11.03
C ILE A 96 8.53 -9.00 11.91
N GLN A 97 9.14 -8.68 13.05
CA GLN A 97 9.64 -9.69 13.98
C GLN A 97 8.52 -10.58 14.51
N HIS A 98 7.38 -10.01 14.85
CA HIS A 98 6.20 -10.75 15.28
C HIS A 98 5.67 -11.67 14.18
N LEU A 99 5.61 -11.19 12.93
CA LEU A 99 5.18 -11.99 11.79
C LEU A 99 6.15 -13.13 11.46
N ARG A 100 7.46 -12.95 11.68
CA ARG A 100 8.42 -14.05 11.52
C ARG A 100 8.13 -15.24 12.45
N VAL A 101 7.58 -14.98 13.63
CA VAL A 101 7.18 -16.03 14.58
C VAL A 101 5.82 -16.62 14.19
N LYS A 102 4.86 -15.78 13.80
CA LYS A 102 3.50 -16.24 13.47
C LYS A 102 3.36 -16.91 12.10
N GLN A 103 4.17 -16.51 11.13
CA GLN A 103 4.10 -16.93 9.72
C GLN A 103 5.52 -17.10 9.16
N PRO A 104 6.29 -18.06 9.67
CA PRO A 104 7.69 -18.27 9.28
C PRO A 104 7.87 -18.59 7.78
N GLU A 105 6.85 -19.17 7.14
CA GLU A 105 6.82 -19.49 5.72
C GLU A 105 6.67 -18.25 4.81
N LYS A 106 6.26 -17.10 5.37
CA LYS A 106 6.12 -15.83 4.64
C LYS A 106 6.95 -14.72 5.29
N PRO A 107 8.28 -14.71 5.11
CA PRO A 107 9.12 -13.66 5.67
C PRO A 107 8.86 -12.31 5.00
N ARG A 108 8.54 -11.28 5.80
CA ARG A 108 8.29 -9.92 5.31
C ARG A 108 9.59 -9.16 5.05
N LYS A 109 9.65 -8.45 3.93
CA LYS A 109 10.72 -7.50 3.60
C LYS A 109 10.24 -6.06 3.82
N LEU A 110 11.04 -5.25 4.51
CA LEU A 110 10.73 -3.84 4.74
C LEU A 110 11.12 -3.00 3.52
N PHE A 111 10.22 -2.15 3.05
CA PHE A 111 10.41 -1.20 1.96
C PHE A 111 10.00 0.20 2.39
N LEU A 112 10.61 1.20 1.75
CA LEU A 112 10.29 2.61 1.93
C LEU A 112 9.71 3.14 0.62
N THR A 113 8.65 3.94 0.72
CA THR A 113 8.11 4.69 -0.41
C THR A 113 7.64 6.06 0.07
N ALA A 114 7.75 7.07 -0.78
CA ALA A 114 7.22 8.40 -0.50
C ALA A 114 6.03 8.68 -1.42
N LYS A 115 5.17 9.62 -1.04
CA LYS A 115 4.09 10.11 -1.90
C LYS A 115 4.61 10.49 -3.29
N GLY A 116 3.97 9.95 -4.32
CA GLY A 116 4.34 10.16 -5.73
C GLY A 116 5.52 9.32 -6.23
N LYS A 117 6.10 8.46 -5.38
CA LYS A 117 7.17 7.52 -5.74
C LYS A 117 6.78 6.06 -5.49
N GLU A 118 5.48 5.79 -5.40
CA GLU A 118 4.95 4.47 -5.11
C GLU A 118 5.20 3.48 -6.25
N SER A 119 5.75 2.32 -5.90
CA SER A 119 5.94 1.22 -6.84
C SER A 119 4.62 0.51 -7.16
N LYS A 120 4.58 -0.23 -8.28
CA LYS A 120 3.42 -1.09 -8.60
C LYS A 120 3.06 -2.09 -7.50
N ARG A 121 4.04 -2.59 -6.75
CA ARG A 121 3.82 -3.51 -5.63
C ARG A 121 3.05 -2.86 -4.46
N PHE A 122 3.19 -1.55 -4.31
CA PHE A 122 2.44 -0.76 -3.35
C PHE A 122 1.06 -0.41 -3.91
N SER A 123 1.02 0.22 -5.09
CA SER A 123 -0.22 0.75 -5.66
C SER A 123 -1.26 -0.33 -5.98
N LYS A 124 -0.83 -1.58 -6.26
CA LYS A 124 -1.76 -2.69 -6.52
C LYS A 124 -2.63 -3.06 -5.31
N CYS A 125 -2.24 -2.66 -4.10
CA CYS A 125 -2.99 -2.93 -2.88
C CYS A 125 -4.19 -1.99 -2.69
N PHE A 126 -4.39 -1.01 -3.58
CA PHE A 126 -5.44 -0.01 -3.51
C PHE A 126 -6.34 -0.09 -4.73
N HIS A 127 -7.65 0.05 -4.52
CA HIS A 127 -8.61 0.14 -5.61
C HIS A 127 -8.45 1.48 -6.36
N GLY A 128 -8.41 1.41 -7.70
CA GLY A 128 -8.50 2.59 -8.55
C GLY A 128 -7.34 3.58 -8.41
N TRP A 129 -6.12 3.08 -8.20
CA TRP A 129 -4.93 3.94 -8.04
C TRP A 129 -4.76 4.91 -9.21
N GLY A 130 -4.61 6.19 -8.89
CA GLY A 130 -4.46 7.26 -9.87
C GLY A 130 -3.54 8.38 -9.38
N ALA A 131 -3.63 9.53 -10.04
CA ALA A 131 -2.95 10.73 -9.57
C ALA A 131 -3.53 11.14 -8.20
N HIS A 132 -2.64 11.47 -7.26
CA HIS A 132 -3.06 12.00 -5.96
C HIS A 132 -3.91 13.25 -6.16
N LYS A 133 -5.11 13.26 -5.56
CA LYS A 133 -6.01 14.43 -5.60
C LYS A 133 -5.30 15.62 -4.95
N LYS A 134 -5.44 16.79 -5.59
CA LYS A 134 -5.02 18.07 -5.04
C LYS A 134 -6.28 18.82 -4.60
N PRO A 135 -6.31 19.41 -3.39
CA PRO A 135 -7.36 20.35 -3.04
C PRO A 135 -7.43 21.47 -4.08
N PRO A 136 -8.62 22.00 -4.41
CA PRO A 136 -8.74 23.24 -5.16
C PRO A 136 -7.98 24.36 -4.43
N GLU A 137 -7.28 25.21 -5.18
CA GLU A 137 -6.65 26.44 -4.66
C GLU A 137 -7.68 27.44 -4.14
#